data_AF-A0A6G3YZZ0-F1
#
_entry.id   AF-A0A6G3YZZ0-F1
#
_cell.length_a   1.000
_cell.length_b   1.000
_cell.length_c   1.000
_cell.angle_alpha   90.00
_cell.angle_beta   90.00
_cell.angle_gamma   90.00
#
_symmetry.space_group_name_H-M   'P 1'
#
loop_
_entity.id
_entity.type
_entity.pdbx_description
1 polymer ?
#
loop_
_entity_poly.entity_id
_entity_poly.type
_entity_poly.pdbx_seq_one_letter_code
_entity_poly.pdbx_strand_id
1 'polypeptide(L)'
;MNKQSIWMGFTVLGLATIAPGAIANEQASPSTLISQPDSPALTAPTQFDAITNSPKLSEANTKPSLEDAAPTHWAYPAVINLVEVYGCLSGYPDSTFQGEQTLTRYEFVAAMNTCLGTFMELVEQERQIDLGEILEELVLD
;
A
#
# COMPACT_ATOMS: atom_id res chain seq x y z
N MET A 1 17.18 34.01 27.46
CA MET A 1 15.92 33.24 27.38
C MET A 1 16.25 31.78 27.15
N ASN A 2 16.14 30.95 28.20
CA ASN A 2 16.48 29.53 28.18
C ASN A 2 15.20 28.69 28.19
N LYS A 3 15.00 27.89 27.13
CA LYS A 3 14.05 26.77 27.13
C LYS A 3 14.78 25.60 27.80
N GLN A 4 14.33 25.20 28.99
CA GLN A 4 14.77 23.96 29.62
C GLN A 4 13.54 23.11 29.92
N SER A 5 13.58 21.93 29.32
CA SER A 5 12.62 20.84 29.30
C SER A 5 12.19 20.39 30.70
N ILE A 6 10.88 20.34 30.95
CA ILE A 6 10.31 19.63 32.09
C ILE A 6 9.72 18.33 31.54
N TRP A 7 10.45 17.24 31.70
CA TRP A 7 9.96 15.87 31.53
C TRP A 7 10.34 15.11 32.80
N MET A 8 9.54 15.22 33.86
CA MET A 8 9.68 14.36 35.03
C MET A 8 9.01 13.03 34.70
N GLY A 9 9.85 12.07 34.33
CA GLY A 9 9.44 10.70 34.02
C GLY A 9 8.78 10.03 35.22
N PHE A 10 7.62 9.44 34.96
CA PHE A 10 7.07 8.38 35.78
C PHE A 10 7.44 7.05 35.13
N THR A 11 8.40 6.32 35.67
CA THR A 11 8.29 4.85 35.73
C THR A 11 9.17 4.30 36.86
N VAL A 12 8.51 3.85 37.92
CA VAL A 12 9.05 2.85 38.84
C VAL A 12 8.57 1.50 38.33
N LEU A 13 9.49 0.60 38.00
CA LEU A 13 9.35 -0.87 37.99
C LEU A 13 10.75 -1.40 37.63
N GLY A 14 11.55 -1.97 38.53
CA GLY A 14 11.30 -3.15 39.35
C GLY A 14 12.43 -4.14 39.00
N LEU A 15 13.46 -4.22 39.84
CA LEU A 15 14.59 -5.14 39.66
C LEU A 15 14.09 -6.59 39.78
N ALA A 16 14.13 -7.37 38.70
CA ALA A 16 13.96 -8.81 38.78
C ALA A 16 15.29 -9.47 39.16
N THR A 17 15.34 -10.12 40.32
CA THR A 17 16.47 -10.95 40.74
C THR A 17 16.40 -12.31 40.04
N ILE A 18 17.41 -12.64 39.24
CA ILE A 18 17.52 -13.95 38.59
C ILE A 18 18.12 -14.94 39.59
N ALA A 19 17.34 -15.94 40.00
CA ALA A 19 17.86 -17.09 40.75
C ALA A 19 18.55 -18.07 39.78
N PRO A 20 19.78 -18.54 40.06
CA PRO A 20 20.43 -19.57 39.26
C PRO A 20 19.99 -20.96 39.74
N GLY A 21 19.27 -21.70 38.90
CA GLY A 21 19.07 -23.13 39.10
C GLY A 21 17.68 -23.66 38.76
N ALA A 22 17.42 -23.90 37.47
CA ALA A 22 16.50 -24.95 37.00
C ALA A 22 16.73 -25.17 35.50
N ILE A 23 17.51 -26.19 35.13
CA ILE A 23 17.49 -26.75 33.78
C ILE A 23 16.37 -27.80 33.80
N ALA A 24 15.20 -27.45 33.27
CA ALA A 24 14.15 -28.41 32.97
C ALA A 24 14.16 -28.64 31.45
N ASN A 25 14.63 -29.82 31.05
CA ASN A 25 14.55 -30.33 29.70
C ASN A 25 13.14 -30.92 29.52
N GLU A 26 12.25 -30.22 28.80
CA GLU A 26 10.90 -30.70 28.53
C GLU A 26 10.75 -30.97 27.03
N GLN A 27 11.12 -32.20 26.66
CA GLN A 27 10.80 -32.79 25.38
C GLN A 27 9.41 -33.44 25.48
N ALA A 28 8.40 -32.83 24.86
CA ALA A 28 7.20 -33.51 24.41
C ALA A 28 6.47 -32.70 23.33
N SER A 29 6.50 -33.18 22.09
CA SER A 29 5.50 -32.80 21.09
C SER A 29 4.23 -33.64 21.31
N PRO A 30 3.06 -33.01 21.28
CA PRO A 30 1.89 -33.63 20.67
C PRO A 30 1.37 -32.73 19.54
N SER A 31 1.28 -33.32 18.35
CA SER A 31 0.69 -32.72 17.15
C SER A 31 -0.65 -32.05 17.48
N THR A 32 -0.69 -30.72 17.40
CA THR A 32 -1.96 -30.00 17.43
C THR A 32 -2.51 -30.05 16.01
N LEU A 33 -3.60 -30.80 15.82
CA LEU A 33 -4.44 -30.72 14.62
C LEU A 33 -4.80 -29.25 14.40
N ILE A 34 -4.29 -28.65 13.34
CA ILE A 34 -4.76 -27.36 12.85
C ILE A 34 -6.16 -27.62 12.28
N SER A 35 -7.19 -27.36 13.08
CA SER A 35 -8.54 -27.18 12.57
C SER A 35 -8.54 -25.91 11.73
N GLN A 36 -8.46 -26.10 10.40
CA GLN A 36 -8.67 -25.08 9.40
C GLN A 36 -10.02 -24.39 9.69
N PRO A 37 -10.07 -23.08 9.98
CA PRO A 37 -11.35 -22.38 10.02
C PRO A 37 -11.95 -22.47 8.62
N ASP A 38 -13.21 -22.93 8.56
CA ASP A 38 -14.00 -22.98 7.35
C ASP A 38 -13.83 -21.66 6.58
N SER A 39 -13.14 -21.74 5.45
CA SER A 39 -13.01 -20.61 4.56
C SER A 39 -14.42 -20.28 4.09
N PRO A 40 -14.95 -19.06 4.32
CA PRO A 40 -16.10 -18.63 3.53
C PRO A 40 -15.66 -18.75 2.08
N ALA A 41 -16.45 -19.45 1.27
CA ALA A 41 -16.20 -19.60 -0.14
C ALA A 41 -16.06 -18.20 -0.76
N LEU A 42 -14.81 -17.77 -0.93
CA LEU A 42 -14.47 -16.64 -1.75
C LEU A 42 -14.88 -17.07 -3.15
N THR A 43 -16.02 -16.55 -3.59
CA THR A 43 -16.26 -16.37 -5.01
C THR A 43 -15.17 -15.40 -5.44
N ALA A 44 -13.99 -15.94 -5.78
CA ALA A 44 -12.93 -15.16 -6.38
C ALA A 44 -13.57 -14.44 -7.58
N PRO A 45 -13.42 -13.11 -7.74
CA PRO A 45 -13.68 -12.51 -9.02
C PRO A 45 -12.74 -13.19 -10.02
N THR A 46 -13.27 -14.14 -10.76
CA THR A 46 -12.67 -14.68 -11.98
C THR A 46 -12.67 -13.57 -13.00
N GLN A 47 -11.68 -12.67 -12.95
CA GLN A 47 -11.12 -12.05 -14.15
C GLN A 47 -9.78 -11.40 -13.83
N PHE A 48 -8.74 -12.24 -13.82
CA PHE A 48 -7.36 -11.79 -13.96
C PHE A 48 -7.12 -11.60 -15.47
N ASP A 49 -7.61 -10.51 -16.05
CA ASP A 49 -7.26 -10.12 -17.41
C ASP A 49 -5.86 -9.49 -17.38
N ALA A 50 -4.86 -10.36 -17.39
CA ALA A 50 -3.49 -9.95 -17.63
C ALA A 50 -3.30 -9.52 -19.10
N ILE A 51 -3.20 -8.20 -19.30
CA ILE A 51 -2.39 -7.49 -20.30
C ILE A 51 -2.88 -7.58 -21.77
N THR A 52 -2.76 -6.46 -22.49
CA THR A 52 -3.06 -6.21 -23.92
C THR A 52 -4.53 -6.15 -24.34
N ASN A 53 -5.23 -5.12 -23.86
CA ASN A 53 -6.14 -4.35 -24.72
C ASN A 53 -6.14 -2.93 -24.19
N SER A 54 -5.54 -1.98 -24.91
CA SER A 54 -5.87 -0.56 -24.71
C SER A 54 -7.34 -0.38 -25.09
N PRO A 55 -8.25 -0.06 -24.16
CA PRO A 55 -9.54 0.46 -24.56
C PRO A 55 -9.31 1.93 -24.90
N LYS A 56 -9.01 2.22 -26.17
CA LYS A 56 -9.44 3.50 -26.73
C LYS A 56 -10.98 3.44 -26.80
N LEU A 57 -11.62 4.51 -26.29
CA LEU A 57 -13.06 4.71 -26.09
C LEU A 57 -13.57 4.02 -24.81
N SER A 58 -13.93 4.73 -23.74
CA SER A 58 -14.72 5.96 -23.68
C SER A 58 -14.20 6.92 -22.61
N GLU A 59 -14.08 8.18 -22.99
CA GLU A 59 -14.07 9.34 -22.12
C GLU A 59 -15.39 9.40 -21.33
N ALA A 60 -15.51 8.58 -20.29
CA ALA A 60 -16.41 8.85 -19.20
C ALA A 60 -15.62 9.72 -18.23
N ASN A 61 -16.01 10.99 -18.14
CA ASN A 61 -15.56 11.96 -17.14
C ASN A 61 -16.02 11.55 -15.72
N THR A 62 -15.82 10.29 -15.34
CA THR A 62 -16.00 9.83 -13.97
C THR A 62 -14.68 10.11 -13.28
N LYS A 63 -14.60 11.28 -12.63
CA LYS A 63 -13.56 11.55 -11.64
C LYS A 63 -13.47 10.31 -10.74
N PRO A 64 -12.34 9.59 -10.69
CA PRO A 64 -12.26 8.40 -9.86
C PRO A 64 -12.36 8.88 -8.41
N SER A 65 -13.51 8.60 -7.80
CA SER A 65 -13.86 9.07 -6.47
C SER A 65 -14.37 7.86 -5.70
N LEU A 66 -13.66 7.50 -4.64
CA LEU A 66 -14.05 6.41 -3.75
C LEU A 66 -15.17 6.91 -2.84
N GLU A 67 -16.27 6.15 -2.74
CA GLU A 67 -17.50 6.60 -2.07
C GLU A 67 -17.35 6.81 -0.55
N ASP A 68 -16.45 6.05 0.07
CA ASP A 68 -16.21 6.02 1.52
C ASP A 68 -14.96 6.81 1.95
N ALA A 69 -14.26 7.46 1.00
CA ALA A 69 -13.10 8.28 1.30
C ALA A 69 -13.53 9.66 1.83
N ALA A 70 -13.69 9.76 3.16
CA ALA A 70 -14.08 11.01 3.81
C ALA A 70 -12.94 12.06 3.81
N PRO A 71 -13.18 13.32 3.36
CA PRO A 71 -12.16 14.38 3.34
C PRO A 71 -11.56 14.75 4.70
N THR A 72 -12.26 14.43 5.79
CA THR A 72 -11.81 14.67 7.17
C THR A 72 -10.85 13.60 7.69
N HIS A 73 -10.71 12.47 6.98
CA HIS A 73 -9.86 11.37 7.39
C HIS A 73 -8.37 11.69 7.14
N TRP A 74 -7.49 11.31 8.07
CA TRP A 74 -6.06 11.63 7.98
C TRP A 74 -5.38 11.03 6.73
N ALA A 75 -5.89 9.89 6.24
CA ALA A 75 -5.37 9.19 5.06
C ALA A 75 -5.95 9.70 3.74
N TYR A 76 -6.99 10.54 3.78
CA TYR A 76 -7.65 11.07 2.58
C TYR A 76 -6.68 11.64 1.54
N PRO A 77 -5.72 12.53 1.87
CA PRO A 77 -4.81 13.07 0.86
C PRO A 77 -3.95 11.99 0.19
N ALA A 78 -3.55 10.95 0.92
CA ALA A 78 -2.77 9.86 0.34
C ALA A 78 -3.63 9.02 -0.62
N VAL A 79 -4.83 8.63 -0.18
CA VAL A 79 -5.76 7.82 -0.97
C VAL A 79 -6.12 8.54 -2.27
N ILE A 80 -6.52 9.81 -2.19
CA ILE A 80 -6.92 10.57 -3.38
C ILE A 80 -5.75 10.81 -4.33
N ASN A 81 -4.52 11.04 -3.84
CA ASN A 81 -3.37 11.16 -4.73
C ASN A 81 -3.11 9.86 -5.52
N LEU A 82 -3.21 8.69 -4.89
CA LEU A 82 -3.02 7.42 -5.59
C LEU A 82 -4.06 7.16 -6.67
N VAL A 83 -5.28 7.68 -6.47
CA VAL A 83 -6.42 7.53 -7.38
C VAL A 83 -6.36 8.55 -8.52
N GLU A 84 -6.19 9.84 -8.19
CA GLU A 84 -6.32 10.94 -9.16
C GLU A 84 -5.01 11.32 -9.86
N VAL A 85 -3.89 11.23 -9.15
CA VAL A 85 -2.59 11.69 -9.68
C VAL A 85 -1.81 10.52 -10.27
N TYR A 86 -1.68 9.43 -9.51
CA TYR A 86 -0.88 8.27 -9.93
C TYR A 86 -1.70 7.22 -10.68
N GLY A 87 -3.03 7.25 -10.59
CA GLY A 87 -3.92 6.32 -11.29
C GLY A 87 -3.69 4.83 -10.96
N CYS A 88 -3.06 4.52 -9.81
CA CYS A 88 -2.64 3.16 -9.49
C CYS A 88 -3.52 2.46 -8.45
N LEU A 89 -4.50 3.18 -7.90
CA LEU A 89 -5.49 2.67 -6.96
C LEU A 89 -6.89 2.93 -7.51
N SER A 90 -7.72 1.89 -7.57
CA SER A 90 -9.11 1.98 -8.06
C SER A 90 -10.17 1.66 -7.00
N GLY A 91 -9.76 1.17 -5.82
CA GLY A 91 -10.69 0.65 -4.81
C GLY A 91 -11.26 -0.73 -5.19
N TYR A 92 -12.32 -1.11 -4.50
CA TYR A 92 -13.06 -2.35 -4.71
C TYR A 92 -14.11 -2.20 -5.84
N PRO A 93 -14.68 -3.31 -6.34
CA PRO A 93 -15.69 -3.26 -7.41
C PRO A 93 -16.95 -2.46 -7.08
N ASP A 94 -17.22 -2.24 -5.80
CA ASP A 94 -18.31 -1.40 -5.28
C ASP A 94 -17.93 0.09 -5.17
N SER A 95 -16.79 0.50 -5.74
CA SER A 95 -16.26 1.88 -5.71
C SER A 95 -15.88 2.39 -4.32
N THR A 96 -15.55 1.50 -3.39
CA THR A 96 -15.10 1.85 -2.04
C THR A 96 -13.60 1.58 -1.83
N PHE A 97 -12.99 2.22 -0.83
CA PHE A 97 -11.64 1.99 -0.34
C PHE A 97 -11.58 0.94 0.77
N GLN A 98 -12.64 0.87 1.59
CA GLN A 98 -12.78 0.00 2.76
C GLN A 98 -11.66 0.17 3.80
N GLY A 99 -11.27 1.41 4.09
CA GLY A 99 -10.09 1.73 4.90
C GLY A 99 -10.11 1.22 6.35
N GLU A 100 -11.29 0.91 6.90
CA GLU A 100 -11.45 0.36 8.25
C GLU A 100 -11.40 -1.17 8.28
N GLN A 101 -11.40 -1.84 7.12
CA GLN A 101 -11.34 -3.30 7.04
C GLN A 101 -9.91 -3.83 7.11
N THR A 102 -9.75 -5.03 7.65
CA THR A 102 -8.45 -5.70 7.67
C THR A 102 -8.04 -6.14 6.27
N LEU A 103 -6.87 -5.70 5.83
CA LEU A 103 -6.30 -6.06 4.54
C LEU A 103 -5.67 -7.46 4.57
N THR A 104 -5.96 -8.29 3.58
CA THR A 104 -5.25 -9.56 3.40
C THR A 104 -3.86 -9.32 2.82
N ARG A 105 -2.93 -10.24 3.09
CA ARG A 105 -1.58 -10.18 2.48
C ARG A 105 -1.62 -10.23 0.95
N TYR A 106 -2.63 -10.85 0.36
CA TYR A 106 -2.79 -10.94 -1.10
C TYR A 106 -3.23 -9.62 -1.71
N GLU A 107 -4.21 -8.95 -1.10
CA GLU A 107 -4.67 -7.63 -1.56
C GLU A 107 -3.57 -6.58 -1.46
N PHE A 108 -2.78 -6.61 -0.38
CA PHE A 108 -1.63 -5.73 -0.23
C PHE A 108 -0.63 -5.88 -1.39
N VAL A 109 -0.24 -7.12 -1.71
CA VAL A 109 0.73 -7.38 -2.79
C VAL A 109 0.16 -7.00 -4.15
N ALA A 110 -1.12 -7.26 -4.41
CA ALA A 110 -1.77 -6.86 -5.65
C ALA A 110 -1.77 -5.33 -5.83
N ALA A 111 -2.17 -4.58 -4.80
CA ALA A 111 -2.15 -3.11 -4.82
C ALA A 111 -0.73 -2.57 -5.02
N MET A 112 0.25 -3.14 -4.32
CA MET A 112 1.66 -2.73 -4.45
C MET A 112 2.21 -3.01 -5.85
N ASN A 113 1.88 -4.16 -6.45
CA ASN A 113 2.30 -4.52 -7.80
C ASN A 113 1.78 -3.51 -8.84
N THR A 114 0.51 -3.11 -8.72
CA THR A 114 -0.09 -2.11 -9.61
C THR A 114 0.62 -0.77 -9.49
N CYS A 115 0.79 -0.24 -8.27
CA CYS A 115 1.45 1.07 -8.06
C CYS A 115 2.93 1.08 -8.41
N LEU A 116 3.65 -0.02 -8.21
CA LEU A 116 5.04 -0.10 -8.64
C LEU A 116 5.14 -0.13 -10.18
N GLY A 117 4.21 -0.80 -10.86
CA GLY A 117 4.13 -0.81 -12.32
C GLY A 117 3.93 0.59 -12.90
N THR A 118 2.96 1.35 -12.38
CA THR A 118 2.71 2.73 -12.85
C THR A 118 3.89 3.64 -12.58
N PHE A 119 4.55 3.52 -11.42
CA PHE A 119 5.76 4.30 -11.13
C PHE A 119 6.88 4.05 -12.14
N MET A 120 7.13 2.79 -12.50
CA MET A 120 8.17 2.45 -13.47
C MET A 120 7.84 2.96 -14.89
N GLU A 121 6.56 2.99 -15.26
CA GLU A 121 6.11 3.60 -16.53
C GLU A 121 6.36 5.11 -16.55
N LEU A 122 6.01 5.80 -15.46
CA LEU A 122 6.24 7.25 -15.32
C LEU A 122 7.72 7.61 -15.40
N VAL A 123 8.60 6.78 -14.81
CA VAL A 123 10.05 6.99 -14.87
C VAL A 123 10.60 6.82 -16.30
N GLU A 124 10.04 5.93 -17.11
CA GLU A 124 10.46 5.80 -18.52
C GLU A 124 9.95 6.97 -19.39
N GLN A 125 8.87 7.65 -18.98
CA GLN A 125 8.32 8.79 -19.71
C GLN A 125 9.24 10.04 -19.69
N GLU A 126 10.24 10.10 -18.81
CA GLU A 126 11.23 11.20 -18.74
C GLU A 126 12.38 11.07 -19.75
N ARG A 127 12.42 10.01 -20.57
CA ARG A 127 13.53 9.72 -21.51
C ARG A 127 13.34 10.24 -22.94
N GLN A 128 12.35 11.08 -23.18
CA GLN A 128 12.19 11.81 -24.44
C GLN A 128 12.57 13.28 -24.24
N ILE A 129 13.86 13.53 -23.99
CA ILE A 129 14.44 14.80 -24.41
C ILE A 129 14.72 14.60 -25.91
N ASP A 130 13.89 15.22 -26.74
CA ASP A 130 14.08 15.25 -28.18
C ASP A 130 15.34 16.05 -28.49
N LEU A 131 16.47 15.34 -28.58
CA LEU A 131 17.77 15.89 -28.97
C LEU A 131 17.76 16.41 -30.41
N GLY A 132 16.68 16.21 -31.18
CA GLY A 132 16.50 16.82 -32.50
C GLY A 132 16.23 18.33 -32.43
N GLU A 133 15.49 18.80 -31.42
CA GLU A 133 15.10 20.22 -31.29
C GLU A 133 16.28 21.10 -30.82
N ILE A 134 17.16 20.55 -29.97
CA ILE A 134 18.34 21.28 -29.44
C ILE A 134 19.44 21.45 -30.52
N LEU A 135 19.48 20.59 -31.53
CA LEU A 135 20.55 20.61 -32.54
C LEU A 135 20.29 21.56 -33.71
N GLU A 136 19.04 21.93 -34.03
CA GLU A 136 18.78 22.98 -35.03
C GLU A 136 19.05 24.40 -34.49
N GLU A 137 18.96 24.62 -33.18
CA GLU A 137 19.29 25.92 -32.56
C GLU A 137 20.82 26.13 -32.40
N LEU A 138 21.62 25.05 -32.34
CA LEU A 138 23.08 25.14 -32.23
C LEU A 138 23.81 25.26 -33.59
N VAL A 139 23.13 25.02 -34.71
CA VAL A 139 23.72 25.07 -36.07
C VAL A 139 23.53 26.43 -36.77
N LEU A 140 22.79 27.37 -36.17
CA LEU A 140 22.49 28.68 -36.75
C LEU A 140 23.07 29.90 -35.99
N ASP A 141 24.22 29.76 -35.32
CA ASP A 141 25.08 30.88 -34.90
C ASP A 141 26.53 30.70 -35.40
#